data_AF-A0A936HPN3-F1
#
_entry.id   AF-A0A936HPN3-F1
#
_cell.length_a   1.000
_cell.length_b   1.000
_cell.length_c   1.000
_cell.angle_alpha   90.00
_cell.angle_beta   90.00
_cell.angle_gamma   90.00
#
_symmetry.space_group_name_H-M   'P 1'
#
loop_
_entity.id
_entity.type
_entity.pdbx_description
1 polymer ?
#
loop_
_entity_poly.entity_id
_entity_poly.type
_entity_poly.pdbx_seq_one_letter_code
_entity_poly.pdbx_strand_id
1 'polypeptide(L)'
;MAAAIYQGSQKIAGDADYGPLQNDGTRQEGSDFNDYLGLDWAYGSTNDPAESGQINSLDCSGFMRMVWGYRHHGTGAANVADTIPMSLDPTASFTTLPRKSFQICDSAVGTMIIANSGGMVTNYAPLNVGDLVFFDADTSATDGSQIDHVGMYMGVDNGGKRRFISSRKSINGPTMGDYKGSSLLDKFVKKSGTNIYEPVLYTKAFRAARRL
;
A
#
# COMPACT_ATOMS: atom_id res chain seq x y z
N MET A 1 -24.30 3.53 14.87
CA MET A 1 -23.90 2.15 15.21
C MET A 1 -22.39 2.07 15.02
N ALA A 2 -21.61 1.70 16.03
CA ALA A 2 -20.20 1.39 15.83
C ALA A 2 -20.12 0.13 14.95
N ALA A 3 -19.20 0.09 13.98
CA ALA A 3 -18.97 -1.11 13.19
C ALA A 3 -18.50 -2.24 14.12
N ALA A 4 -18.97 -3.47 13.88
CA ALA A 4 -18.47 -4.64 14.59
C ALA A 4 -16.97 -4.81 14.27
N ILE A 5 -16.14 -4.87 15.32
CA ILE A 5 -14.69 -5.06 15.21
C ILE A 5 -14.37 -6.56 15.06
N TYR A 6 -15.23 -7.41 15.60
CA TYR A 6 -15.08 -8.87 15.58
C TYR A 6 -16.36 -9.56 15.07
N GLN A 7 -16.18 -10.70 14.40
CA GLN A 7 -17.23 -11.68 14.11
C GLN A 7 -16.86 -13.00 14.79
N GLY A 8 -17.55 -13.33 15.89
CA GLY A 8 -17.05 -14.38 16.79
C GLY A 8 -15.73 -13.96 17.42
N SER A 9 -14.70 -14.81 17.31
CA SER A 9 -13.32 -14.49 17.73
C SER A 9 -12.48 -13.82 16.63
N GLN A 10 -12.98 -13.74 15.40
CA GLN A 10 -12.25 -13.24 14.24
C GLN A 10 -12.28 -11.72 14.20
N LYS A 11 -11.13 -11.06 14.14
CA LYS A 11 -11.07 -9.61 13.88
C LYS A 11 -11.50 -9.35 12.44
N ILE A 12 -12.34 -8.34 12.22
CA ILE A 12 -12.87 -7.97 10.88
C ILE A 12 -12.67 -6.48 10.56
N ALA A 13 -12.50 -5.64 11.58
CA ALA A 13 -12.29 -4.20 11.46
C ALA A 13 -11.52 -3.65 12.69
N GLY A 14 -11.30 -2.33 12.71
CA GLY A 14 -10.58 -1.62 13.78
C GLY A 14 -9.16 -1.20 13.38
N ASP A 15 -8.45 -0.60 14.33
CA ASP A 15 -7.12 -0.05 14.08
C ASP A 15 -6.12 -1.14 13.69
N ALA A 16 -5.20 -0.78 12.80
CA ALA A 16 -4.08 -1.59 12.35
C ALA A 16 -2.78 -0.88 12.69
N ASP A 17 -1.85 -1.59 13.30
CA ASP A 17 -0.46 -1.15 13.40
C ASP A 17 0.24 -1.33 12.04
N TYR A 18 1.40 -0.71 11.82
CA TYR A 18 2.25 -1.05 10.67
C TYR A 18 2.95 -2.40 10.89
N GLY A 19 3.37 -2.62 12.14
CA GLY A 19 4.17 -3.75 12.61
C GLY A 19 4.73 -3.43 13.99
N PRO A 20 5.32 -4.42 14.68
CA PRO A 20 5.86 -4.25 16.02
C PRO A 20 6.97 -3.19 16.06
N LEU A 21 7.03 -2.45 17.18
CA LEU A 21 8.08 -1.48 17.44
C LEU A 21 9.38 -2.23 17.77
N GLN A 22 10.45 -1.91 17.06
CA GLN A 22 11.78 -2.48 17.26
C GLN A 22 12.59 -1.66 18.26
N ASN A 23 13.69 -2.23 18.74
CA ASN A 23 14.58 -1.59 19.74
C ASN A 23 15.20 -0.27 19.24
N ASP A 24 15.35 -0.10 17.94
CA ASP A 24 15.88 1.11 17.31
C ASP A 24 14.80 2.20 17.10
N GLY A 25 13.56 1.94 17.55
CA GLY A 25 12.41 2.84 17.39
C GLY A 25 11.74 2.78 16.01
N THR A 26 12.23 1.95 15.09
CA THR A 26 11.57 1.69 13.82
C THR A 26 10.46 0.64 13.98
N ARG A 27 9.63 0.46 12.96
CA ARG A 27 8.61 -0.59 12.94
C ARG A 27 8.98 -1.65 11.92
N GLN A 28 8.82 -2.91 12.32
CA GLN A 28 9.08 -4.04 11.45
C GLN A 28 8.14 -4.03 10.25
N GLU A 29 8.69 -4.29 9.07
CA GLU A 29 7.96 -4.57 7.84
C GLU A 29 7.77 -6.08 7.68
N GLY A 30 6.68 -6.51 7.05
CA GLY A 30 6.32 -7.92 6.93
C GLY A 30 4.84 -8.23 7.17
N SER A 31 4.09 -7.30 7.79
CA SER A 31 2.70 -7.57 8.18
C SER A 31 1.73 -7.56 7.00
N ASP A 32 0.97 -8.63 6.81
CA ASP A 32 -0.02 -8.83 5.76
C ASP A 32 -1.46 -8.93 6.31
N PHE A 33 -2.45 -9.11 5.44
CA PHE A 33 -3.86 -9.19 5.82
C PHE A 33 -4.14 -10.30 6.85
N ASN A 34 -3.45 -11.45 6.74
CA ASN A 34 -3.62 -12.59 7.63
C ASN A 34 -3.14 -12.27 9.05
N ASP A 35 -2.10 -11.45 9.23
CA ASP A 35 -1.64 -10.99 10.55
C ASP A 35 -2.62 -10.04 11.21
N TYR A 36 -3.16 -9.09 10.44
CA TYR A 36 -4.19 -8.20 10.95
C TYR A 36 -5.41 -8.95 11.45
N LEU A 37 -5.81 -9.99 10.70
CA LEU A 37 -6.95 -10.83 10.99
C LEU A 37 -6.64 -11.89 12.07
N GLY A 38 -5.38 -12.27 12.23
CA GLY A 38 -4.96 -13.37 13.09
C GLY A 38 -5.43 -14.73 12.58
N LEU A 39 -5.33 -14.97 11.26
CA LEU A 39 -5.71 -16.23 10.63
C LEU A 39 -4.54 -16.84 9.84
N ASP A 40 -4.57 -18.16 9.66
CA ASP A 40 -3.67 -18.84 8.73
C ASP A 40 -4.25 -18.76 7.31
N TRP A 41 -3.41 -18.48 6.33
CA TRP A 41 -3.83 -18.35 4.93
C TRP A 41 -3.11 -19.33 4.00
N ALA A 42 -3.86 -20.01 3.14
CA ALA A 42 -3.32 -20.97 2.19
C ALA A 42 -3.20 -20.37 0.77
N TYR A 43 -1.98 -20.32 0.25
CA TYR A 43 -1.67 -20.05 -1.15
C TYR A 43 -1.47 -21.37 -1.90
N GLY A 44 -2.57 -22.08 -2.17
CA GLY A 44 -2.51 -23.41 -2.77
C GLY A 44 -1.87 -24.43 -1.83
N SER A 45 -0.66 -24.90 -2.13
CA SER A 45 0.07 -25.86 -1.30
C SER A 45 0.91 -25.21 -0.19
N THR A 46 1.06 -23.89 -0.20
CA THR A 46 1.85 -23.16 0.79
C THR A 46 0.91 -22.56 1.84
N ASN A 47 1.15 -22.85 3.12
CA ASN A 47 0.42 -22.25 4.23
C ASN A 47 1.26 -21.12 4.84
N ASP A 48 0.60 -20.01 5.13
CA ASP A 48 1.17 -18.79 5.70
C ASP A 48 0.43 -18.47 7.01
N PRO A 49 0.96 -18.93 8.16
CA PRO A 49 0.33 -18.69 9.45
C PRO A 49 0.48 -17.22 9.85
N ALA A 50 -0.50 -16.67 10.58
CA ALA A 50 -0.35 -15.31 11.12
C ALA A 50 0.85 -15.24 12.08
N GLU A 51 1.73 -14.25 11.90
CA GLU A 51 2.84 -14.05 12.80
C GLU A 51 2.36 -13.50 14.15
N SER A 52 2.65 -14.23 15.21
CA SER A 52 2.24 -13.87 16.58
C SER A 52 2.70 -12.47 17.00
N GLY A 53 3.85 -12.01 16.50
CA GLY A 53 4.41 -10.69 16.77
C GLY A 53 3.83 -9.55 15.91
N GLN A 54 3.07 -9.88 14.86
CA GLN A 54 2.49 -8.93 13.92
C GLN A 54 0.95 -8.93 13.95
N ILE A 55 0.33 -9.67 14.87
CA ILE A 55 -1.13 -9.66 15.06
C ILE A 55 -1.65 -8.22 15.13
N ASN A 56 -2.73 -7.94 14.40
CA ASN A 56 -3.33 -6.61 14.22
C ASN A 56 -2.51 -5.62 13.36
N SER A 57 -1.49 -6.07 12.61
CA SER A 57 -0.64 -5.18 11.81
C SER A 57 -0.90 -5.33 10.31
N LEU A 58 -0.75 -4.24 9.56
CA LEU A 58 -0.80 -4.16 8.10
C LEU A 58 0.32 -3.23 7.63
N ASP A 59 1.32 -3.75 6.92
CA ASP A 59 2.30 -2.89 6.26
C ASP A 59 1.74 -2.27 4.97
N CYS A 60 2.58 -1.55 4.20
CA CYS A 60 2.12 -0.84 3.01
C CYS A 60 1.44 -1.76 1.99
N SER A 61 2.05 -2.91 1.71
CA SER A 61 1.56 -3.87 0.73
C SER A 61 0.56 -4.84 1.35
N GLY A 62 0.69 -5.17 2.63
CA GLY A 62 -0.31 -5.90 3.38
C GLY A 62 -1.66 -5.19 3.44
N PHE A 63 -1.66 -3.86 3.61
CA PHE A 63 -2.88 -3.07 3.54
C PHE A 63 -3.51 -3.11 2.15
N MET A 64 -2.72 -3.08 1.08
CA MET A 64 -3.25 -3.21 -0.29
C MET A 64 -3.81 -4.61 -0.54
N ARG A 65 -3.17 -5.66 -0.04
CA ARG A 65 -3.65 -7.05 -0.13
C ARG A 65 -4.89 -7.30 0.72
N MET A 66 -5.04 -6.62 1.84
CA MET A 66 -6.30 -6.59 2.60
C MET A 66 -7.44 -6.01 1.76
N VAL A 67 -7.22 -4.88 1.07
CA VAL A 67 -8.26 -4.19 0.29
C VAL A 67 -8.58 -4.93 -1.01
N TRP A 68 -7.57 -5.20 -1.83
CA TRP A 68 -7.70 -5.76 -3.18
C TRP A 68 -7.62 -7.27 -3.25
N GLY A 69 -7.06 -7.92 -2.23
CA GLY A 69 -7.08 -9.37 -2.10
C GLY A 69 -8.22 -9.77 -1.18
N TYR A 70 -7.93 -9.94 0.11
CA TYR A 70 -8.83 -10.53 1.10
C TYR A 70 -10.27 -9.99 1.08
N ARG A 71 -10.46 -8.67 1.09
CA ARG A 71 -11.81 -8.06 1.08
C ARG A 71 -12.47 -8.04 -0.29
N HIS A 72 -11.68 -8.18 -1.34
CA HIS A 72 -12.10 -8.34 -2.71
C HIS A 72 -12.07 -9.82 -3.10
N HIS A 73 -12.38 -10.71 -2.15
CA HIS A 73 -12.71 -12.12 -2.38
C HIS A 73 -14.21 -12.34 -2.11
N GLY A 74 -15.06 -11.69 -2.91
CA GLY A 74 -16.51 -11.80 -2.79
C GLY A 74 -17.19 -12.06 -4.14
N THR A 75 -18.33 -12.73 -4.12
CA THR A 75 -19.31 -12.59 -5.21
C THR A 75 -19.89 -11.19 -5.11
N GLY A 76 -19.48 -10.29 -6.01
CA GLY A 76 -20.04 -8.95 -6.08
C GLY A 76 -21.56 -8.99 -6.31
N ALA A 77 -22.24 -7.85 -6.14
CA ALA A 77 -23.71 -7.71 -6.23
C ALA A 77 -24.33 -8.17 -7.57
N ALA A 78 -23.52 -8.56 -8.55
CA ALA A 78 -23.93 -9.02 -9.88
C ALA A 78 -23.54 -10.48 -10.20
N ASN A 79 -23.20 -11.32 -9.21
CA ASN A 79 -22.66 -12.69 -9.42
C ASN A 79 -21.39 -12.72 -10.29
N VAL A 80 -20.67 -11.59 -10.36
CA VAL A 80 -19.32 -11.55 -10.91
C VAL A 80 -18.38 -12.05 -9.81
N ALA A 81 -17.57 -13.06 -10.11
CA ALA A 81 -16.46 -13.44 -9.25
C ALA A 81 -15.48 -12.27 -9.22
N ASP A 82 -15.61 -11.45 -8.19
CA ASP A 82 -14.77 -10.28 -7.96
C ASP A 82 -13.66 -10.74 -7.03
N THR A 83 -12.68 -11.45 -7.62
CA THR A 83 -11.60 -12.12 -6.89
C THR A 83 -10.27 -11.81 -7.56
N ILE A 84 -9.33 -11.28 -6.79
CA ILE A 84 -7.93 -11.12 -7.20
C ILE A 84 -7.11 -12.22 -6.51
N PRO A 85 -6.66 -13.25 -7.24
CA PRO A 85 -5.83 -14.30 -6.64
C PRO A 85 -4.57 -13.70 -6.01
N MET A 86 -4.19 -14.20 -4.84
CA MET A 86 -2.96 -13.77 -4.16
C MET A 86 -1.89 -14.86 -4.21
N SER A 87 -0.63 -14.44 -4.16
CA SER A 87 0.53 -15.31 -3.96
C SER A 87 1.53 -14.62 -3.03
N LEU A 88 2.48 -15.38 -2.47
CA LEU A 88 3.60 -14.79 -1.73
C LEU A 88 4.60 -14.15 -2.71
N ASP A 89 5.03 -14.91 -3.71
CA ASP A 89 5.94 -14.46 -4.75
C ASP A 89 5.25 -14.33 -6.12
N PRO A 90 5.85 -13.58 -7.07
CA PRO A 90 5.40 -13.53 -8.45
C PRO A 90 5.21 -14.91 -9.07
N THR A 91 4.09 -15.08 -9.77
CA THR A 91 3.85 -16.25 -10.62
C THR A 91 4.35 -15.96 -12.04
N ALA A 92 4.75 -16.99 -12.79
CA ALA A 92 5.22 -16.82 -14.16
C ALA A 92 4.16 -16.23 -15.11
N SER A 93 2.88 -16.36 -14.77
CA SER A 93 1.75 -15.84 -15.55
C SER A 93 1.32 -14.42 -15.15
N PHE A 94 1.88 -13.84 -14.08
CA PHE A 94 1.46 -12.54 -13.53
C PHE A 94 -0.05 -12.43 -13.28
N THR A 95 -0.68 -13.54 -12.86
CA THR A 95 -2.13 -13.64 -12.63
C THR A 95 -2.52 -13.47 -11.16
N THR A 96 -1.56 -13.10 -10.31
CA THR A 96 -1.75 -12.99 -8.86
C THR A 96 -1.29 -11.62 -8.35
N LEU A 97 -1.74 -11.24 -7.16
CA LEU A 97 -1.18 -10.15 -6.38
C LEU A 97 -0.08 -10.72 -5.45
N PRO A 98 1.21 -10.43 -5.68
CA PRO A 98 2.32 -10.90 -4.84
C PRO A 98 2.44 -10.08 -3.54
N ARG A 99 3.34 -10.48 -2.62
CA ARG A 99 3.41 -9.92 -1.26
C ARG A 99 4.08 -8.54 -1.20
N LYS A 100 5.19 -8.34 -1.91
CA LYS A 100 6.06 -7.16 -1.74
C LYS A 100 5.69 -6.04 -2.70
N SER A 101 5.78 -4.78 -2.25
CA SER A 101 5.41 -3.58 -3.03
C SER A 101 6.07 -3.53 -4.43
N PHE A 102 7.38 -3.78 -4.53
CA PHE A 102 8.08 -3.80 -5.82
C PHE A 102 7.65 -4.97 -6.73
N GLN A 103 7.37 -6.13 -6.14
CA GLN A 103 6.84 -7.29 -6.88
C GLN A 103 5.43 -7.01 -7.38
N ILE A 104 4.61 -6.29 -6.60
CA ILE A 104 3.27 -5.89 -7.02
C ILE A 104 3.36 -4.95 -8.24
N CYS A 105 4.26 -3.98 -8.19
CA CYS A 105 4.50 -3.09 -9.33
C CYS A 105 4.84 -3.90 -10.58
N ASP A 106 5.88 -4.73 -10.48
CA ASP A 106 6.49 -5.42 -11.62
C ASP A 106 5.61 -6.55 -12.18
N SER A 107 5.04 -7.37 -11.30
CA SER A 107 4.57 -8.72 -11.64
C SER A 107 3.14 -9.04 -11.15
N ALA A 108 2.39 -8.09 -10.60
CA ALA A 108 1.00 -8.35 -10.25
C ALA A 108 0.09 -8.51 -11.47
N VAL A 109 -1.11 -9.02 -11.24
CA VAL A 109 -2.23 -8.94 -12.18
C VAL A 109 -2.61 -7.49 -12.52
N GLY A 110 -3.44 -7.32 -13.54
CA GLY A 110 -3.91 -6.02 -13.99
C GLY A 110 -2.97 -5.39 -15.02
N THR A 111 -3.06 -4.07 -15.17
CA THR A 111 -2.38 -3.31 -16.22
C THR A 111 -1.49 -2.22 -15.63
N MET A 112 -0.24 -2.15 -16.11
CA MET A 112 0.65 -1.03 -15.84
C MET A 112 0.11 0.24 -16.54
N ILE A 113 -0.25 1.26 -15.75
CA ILE A 113 -0.81 2.52 -16.25
C ILE A 113 0.28 3.58 -16.37
N ILE A 114 1.23 3.58 -15.43
CA ILE A 114 2.41 4.44 -15.46
C ILE A 114 3.61 3.57 -15.15
N ALA A 115 4.50 3.38 -16.13
CA ALA A 115 5.69 2.56 -15.96
C ALA A 115 6.75 3.25 -15.08
N ASN A 116 7.52 2.46 -14.32
CA ASN A 116 8.67 2.97 -13.60
C ASN A 116 9.78 3.36 -14.59
N SER A 117 9.96 4.66 -14.80
CA SER A 117 11.02 5.20 -15.66
C SER A 117 12.33 5.51 -14.92
N GLY A 118 12.39 5.23 -13.60
CA GLY A 118 13.48 5.64 -12.73
C GLY A 118 13.46 7.14 -12.36
N GLY A 119 12.58 7.93 -12.98
CA GLY A 119 12.29 9.33 -12.64
C GLY A 119 11.08 9.48 -11.72
N MET A 120 10.79 10.73 -11.35
CA MET A 120 9.53 11.07 -10.68
C MET A 120 8.43 11.26 -11.73
N VAL A 121 7.27 10.66 -11.51
CA VAL A 121 6.11 10.84 -12.37
C VAL A 121 5.59 12.27 -12.24
N THR A 122 5.38 12.93 -13.38
CA THR A 122 4.85 14.31 -13.45
C THR A 122 3.53 14.41 -14.21
N ASN A 123 3.20 13.40 -15.03
CA ASN A 123 1.92 13.30 -15.72
C ASN A 123 0.97 12.36 -14.97
N TYR A 124 -0.05 12.93 -14.36
CA TYR A 124 -1.05 12.20 -13.57
C TYR A 124 -2.34 11.91 -14.34
N ALA A 125 -2.47 12.36 -15.60
CA ALA A 125 -3.69 12.20 -16.39
C ALA A 125 -4.18 10.74 -16.53
N PRO A 126 -3.30 9.71 -16.58
CA PRO A 126 -3.74 8.33 -16.68
C PRO A 126 -4.39 7.72 -15.41
N LEU A 127 -4.25 8.38 -14.25
CA LEU A 127 -4.68 7.83 -12.97
C LEU A 127 -6.20 7.88 -12.76
N ASN A 128 -6.74 6.76 -12.27
CA ASN A 128 -8.11 6.63 -11.78
C ASN A 128 -8.11 6.28 -10.29
N VAL A 129 -9.16 6.70 -9.58
CA VAL A 129 -9.40 6.30 -8.19
C VAL A 129 -9.36 4.77 -8.10
N GLY A 130 -8.60 4.24 -7.14
CA GLY A 130 -8.35 2.81 -6.97
C GLY A 130 -7.04 2.31 -7.57
N ASP A 131 -6.40 3.06 -8.48
CA ASP A 131 -5.10 2.66 -9.01
C ASP A 131 -4.07 2.53 -7.88
N LEU A 132 -3.31 1.44 -7.89
CA LEU A 132 -2.14 1.29 -7.04
C LEU A 132 -1.06 2.27 -7.50
N VAL A 133 -0.47 2.98 -6.54
CA VAL A 133 0.59 3.94 -6.74
C VAL A 133 1.83 3.51 -5.97
N PHE A 134 2.98 3.49 -6.66
CA PHE A 134 4.23 2.96 -6.15
C PHE A 134 5.27 4.05 -5.99
N PHE A 135 6.04 3.96 -4.92
CA PHE A 135 6.93 5.02 -4.50
C PHE A 135 8.30 4.49 -4.11
N ASP A 136 9.27 5.37 -4.27
CA ASP A 136 10.52 5.40 -3.52
C ASP A 136 10.22 6.27 -2.29
N ALA A 137 10.03 5.63 -1.14
CA ALA A 137 9.70 6.24 0.14
C ALA A 137 10.91 6.39 1.05
N ASP A 138 11.99 5.63 0.82
CA ASP A 138 13.22 5.83 1.57
C ASP A 138 13.81 7.21 1.29
N THR A 139 13.92 7.97 2.38
CA THR A 139 14.52 9.30 2.39
C THR A 139 16.03 9.24 2.62
N SER A 140 16.61 8.05 2.86
CA SER A 140 18.05 7.88 2.95
C SER A 140 18.71 8.26 1.61
N ALA A 141 19.86 8.92 1.70
CA ALA A 141 20.65 9.31 0.53
C ALA A 141 21.36 8.10 -0.13
N THR A 142 21.26 6.92 0.48
CA THR A 142 22.02 5.71 0.14
C THR A 142 21.20 4.66 -0.60
N ASP A 143 19.88 4.65 -0.44
CA ASP A 143 19.01 3.78 -1.23
C ASP A 143 18.70 4.42 -2.59
N GLY A 144 18.80 3.59 -3.62
CA GLY A 144 18.64 3.97 -5.03
C GLY A 144 17.21 4.42 -5.36
N SER A 145 16.82 4.26 -6.63
CA SER A 145 15.46 4.57 -7.10
C SER A 145 14.47 3.42 -6.89
N GLN A 146 14.69 2.59 -5.88
CA GLN A 146 13.92 1.36 -5.68
C GLN A 146 12.52 1.67 -5.16
N ILE A 147 11.53 0.96 -5.72
CA ILE A 147 10.18 0.97 -5.17
C ILE A 147 10.21 0.17 -3.86
N ASP A 148 9.83 0.79 -2.77
CA ASP A 148 9.73 0.17 -1.44
C ASP A 148 8.33 0.35 -0.84
N HIS A 149 7.51 1.25 -1.38
CA HIS A 149 6.22 1.60 -0.82
C HIS A 149 5.10 1.58 -1.86
N VAL A 150 3.91 1.20 -1.41
CA VAL A 150 2.68 1.18 -2.22
C VAL A 150 1.53 1.83 -1.46
N GLY A 151 0.64 2.47 -2.21
CA GLY A 151 -0.64 2.94 -1.74
C GLY A 151 -1.69 2.87 -2.84
N MET A 152 -2.84 3.47 -2.60
CA MET A 152 -3.94 3.55 -3.54
C MET A 152 -4.34 5.00 -3.78
N TYR A 153 -4.50 5.38 -5.05
CA TYR A 153 -4.93 6.72 -5.43
C TYR A 153 -6.40 6.94 -5.07
N MET A 154 -6.68 8.06 -4.40
CA MET A 154 -7.99 8.40 -3.84
C MET A 154 -8.68 9.55 -4.58
N GLY A 155 -8.09 10.02 -5.67
CA GLY A 155 -8.62 11.14 -6.45
C GLY A 155 -8.09 12.49 -5.99
N VAL A 156 -8.84 13.53 -6.33
CA VAL A 156 -8.49 14.93 -6.06
C VAL A 156 -9.32 15.42 -4.88
N ASP A 157 -8.67 16.04 -3.89
CA ASP A 157 -9.36 16.65 -2.75
C ASP A 157 -9.99 18.02 -3.11
N ASN A 158 -10.73 18.61 -2.17
CA ASN A 158 -11.35 19.93 -2.36
C ASN A 158 -10.35 21.06 -2.61
N GLY A 159 -9.06 20.85 -2.34
CA GLY A 159 -7.97 21.79 -2.63
C GLY A 159 -7.32 21.56 -3.99
N GLY A 160 -7.86 20.66 -4.82
CA GLY A 160 -7.31 20.33 -6.13
C GLY A 160 -6.05 19.45 -6.06
N LYS A 161 -5.79 18.78 -4.92
CA LYS A 161 -4.57 17.98 -4.71
C LYS A 161 -4.85 16.49 -4.79
N ARG A 162 -3.91 15.74 -5.39
CA ARG A 162 -4.04 14.30 -5.65
C ARG A 162 -3.70 13.50 -4.41
N ARG A 163 -4.68 12.85 -3.80
CA ARG A 163 -4.56 12.12 -2.54
C ARG A 163 -4.28 10.64 -2.76
N PHE A 164 -3.54 10.03 -1.86
CA PHE A 164 -3.42 8.58 -1.77
C PHE A 164 -3.59 8.10 -0.33
N ILE A 165 -4.02 6.84 -0.17
CA ILE A 165 -4.05 6.16 1.12
C ILE A 165 -2.97 5.08 1.14
N SER A 166 -2.30 4.90 2.27
CA SER A 166 -1.30 3.84 2.45
C SER A 166 -1.08 3.55 3.93
N SER A 167 -0.60 2.36 4.27
CA SER A 167 -0.08 2.09 5.62
C SER A 167 1.38 2.52 5.75
N ARG A 168 1.73 3.25 6.81
CA ARG A 168 3.03 3.91 6.97
C ARG A 168 3.72 3.60 8.29
N LYS A 169 5.03 3.35 8.22
CA LYS A 169 5.90 3.18 9.41
C LYS A 169 5.80 4.38 10.36
N SER A 170 5.85 5.60 9.81
CA SER A 170 6.00 6.85 10.57
C SER A 170 4.82 7.19 11.50
N ILE A 171 3.62 6.74 11.16
CA ILE A 171 2.36 7.00 11.89
C ILE A 171 1.68 5.73 12.38
N ASN A 172 2.30 4.56 12.18
CA ASN A 172 1.80 3.26 12.63
C ASN A 172 0.45 2.87 12.04
N GLY A 173 0.39 2.65 10.72
CA GLY A 173 -0.77 2.04 10.08
C GLY A 173 -1.34 2.81 8.89
N PRO A 174 -2.51 2.40 8.38
CA PRO A 174 -3.22 3.03 7.27
C PRO A 174 -3.59 4.49 7.53
N THR A 175 -3.31 5.39 6.59
CA THR A 175 -3.71 6.79 6.68
C THR A 175 -3.83 7.48 5.31
N MET A 176 -4.66 8.52 5.30
CA MET A 176 -4.69 9.56 4.27
C MET A 176 -4.28 10.93 4.85
N GLY A 177 -3.83 10.97 6.11
CA GLY A 177 -3.48 12.20 6.82
C GLY A 177 -2.19 12.85 6.33
N ASP A 178 -1.98 14.10 6.72
CA ASP A 178 -0.79 14.89 6.36
C ASP A 178 0.25 14.97 7.49
N TYR A 179 0.03 14.23 8.58
CA TYR A 179 0.96 14.14 9.70
C TYR A 179 2.16 13.25 9.33
N LYS A 180 3.38 13.73 9.61
CA LYS A 180 4.66 13.09 9.22
C LYS A 180 4.79 12.81 7.72
N GLY A 181 4.32 13.77 6.90
CA GLY A 181 4.41 13.76 5.44
C GLY A 181 3.03 13.78 4.79
N SER A 182 2.83 14.67 3.81
CA SER A 182 1.54 14.80 3.15
C SER A 182 1.21 13.57 2.30
N SER A 183 -0.05 13.12 2.35
CA SER A 183 -0.59 12.04 1.52
C SER A 183 -0.94 12.52 0.12
N LEU A 184 0.05 13.11 -0.56
CA LEU A 184 -0.12 13.79 -1.85
C LEU A 184 0.84 13.24 -2.90
N LEU A 185 0.40 13.24 -4.17
CA LEU A 185 1.27 12.90 -5.30
C LEU A 185 2.02 14.12 -5.85
N ASP A 186 1.47 15.33 -5.67
CA ASP A 186 1.81 16.52 -6.45
C ASP A 186 2.19 17.76 -5.62
N LYS A 187 2.48 17.62 -4.32
CA LYS A 187 2.84 18.75 -3.44
C LYS A 187 4.34 18.99 -3.36
N PHE A 188 4.73 20.17 -3.82
CA PHE A 188 6.05 20.76 -3.58
C PHE A 188 5.89 22.06 -2.79
N VAL A 189 6.82 22.34 -1.88
CA VAL A 189 6.91 23.61 -1.15
C VAL A 189 8.22 24.27 -1.50
N LYS A 190 8.19 25.59 -1.71
CA LYS A 190 9.38 26.38 -1.99
C LYS A 190 10.33 26.32 -0.78
N LYS A 191 11.55 25.82 -0.99
CA LYS A 191 12.62 25.86 0.01
C LYS A 191 12.95 27.31 0.31
N SER A 192 12.85 27.68 1.59
CA SER A 192 13.04 29.06 2.05
C SER A 192 14.35 29.67 1.52
N GLY A 193 14.29 30.91 1.03
CA GLY A 193 15.45 31.62 0.49
C GLY A 193 15.95 31.15 -0.89
N THR A 194 15.26 30.22 -1.55
CA THR A 194 15.64 29.72 -2.89
C THR A 194 14.45 29.72 -3.84
N ASN A 195 14.69 29.56 -5.15
CA ASN A 195 13.63 29.24 -6.13
C ASN A 195 13.42 27.72 -6.33
N ILE A 196 13.97 26.91 -5.42
CA ILE A 196 13.87 25.45 -5.46
C ILE A 196 12.60 25.04 -4.71
N TYR A 197 11.84 24.10 -5.28
CA TYR A 197 10.68 23.51 -4.64
C TYR A 197 11.03 22.09 -4.19
N GLU A 198 10.89 21.79 -2.91
CA GLU A 198 11.13 20.47 -2.31
C GLU A 198 9.78 19.75 -2.07
N PRO A 199 9.70 18.43 -2.29
CA PRO A 199 8.50 17.68 -1.95
C PRO A 199 8.27 17.72 -0.42
N VAL A 200 7.06 18.04 0.02
CA VAL A 200 6.64 17.88 1.44
C VAL A 200 5.77 16.64 1.58
N LEU A 201 6.17 15.64 0.81
CA LEU A 201 5.46 14.39 0.66
C LEU A 201 5.98 13.40 1.70
N TYR A 202 5.15 12.41 1.98
CA TYR A 202 5.62 11.24 2.71
C TYR A 202 6.73 10.48 1.93
N THR A 203 6.72 10.56 0.60
CA THR A 203 7.62 9.80 -0.29
C THR A 203 8.63 10.71 -0.98
N LYS A 204 9.83 10.20 -1.25
CA LYS A 204 10.84 10.88 -2.06
C LYS A 204 10.39 11.01 -3.52
N ALA A 205 9.79 9.97 -4.10
CA ALA A 205 9.26 10.03 -5.45
C ALA A 205 8.10 9.05 -5.70
N PHE A 206 7.07 9.52 -6.41
CA PHE A 206 6.08 8.68 -7.08
C PHE A 206 6.67 8.12 -8.38
N ARG A 207 6.69 6.80 -8.54
CA ARG A 207 7.47 6.08 -9.57
C ARG A 207 6.62 5.42 -10.64
N ALA A 208 5.51 4.80 -10.25
CA ALA A 208 4.73 3.96 -11.15
C ALA A 208 3.28 3.82 -10.64
N ALA A 209 2.38 3.39 -11.51
CA ALA A 209 1.01 3.05 -11.16
C ALA A 209 0.48 1.85 -11.94
N ARG A 210 -0.33 1.03 -11.27
CA ARG A 210 -0.96 -0.18 -11.82
C ARG A 210 -2.44 -0.18 -11.46
N ARG A 211 -3.27 -0.58 -12.40
CA ARG A 211 -4.69 -0.85 -12.19
C ARG A 211 -4.89 -2.35 -12.08
N LEU A 212 -5.50 -2.80 -10.98
CA LEU A 212 -5.85 -4.21 -10.80
C LEU A 212 -7.15 -4.54 -11.54
#